data_AF-A0A2I0KAR6-F1
#
_entry.id   AF-A0A2I0KAR6-F1
#
_cell.length_a   1.000
_cell.length_b   1.000
_cell.length_c   1.000
_cell.angle_alpha   90.00
_cell.angle_beta   90.00
_cell.angle_gamma   90.00
#
_symmetry.space_group_name_H-M   'P 1'
#
loop_
_entity.id
_entity.type
_entity.pdbx_description
1 polymer ?
#
loop_
_entity_poly.entity_id
_entity_poly.type
_entity_poly.pdbx_seq_one_letter_code
_entity_poly.pdbx_strand_id
1 'polypeptide(L)'
;MDSLGLKRSLRRKPSLRNYDENLMDDFIESHLGGASKKRFRTREDLEKETETEAMIALSVGFPIDALLEEEIQAGVVKQLGGKEQNDYIVVRNHILARWRNNARMWLSKGQIRETVSSHYEHLISAAYDFLLHNGYINFGILPPFMTRSPEETLEGSVIVIGAGLAGLAAARQLLSFGLKVVVLEGRNRPGGRVYTQKMGKKGEFAAVDLGGSVITGIHANPLGVLARQLSVPLHKVRDKCPLYKPDGTPVDKEIDSRVEFIFNKLLDKVMELRQINGGFMSNISLGSVLETLRRLYNAARTREEKQLLNWHLANLEYANAGCLLNLSAAYWDQDDPYEMGGDHCFLAGGNWRLVKALCEGTPIFYGKTVNTIRYGNGGVEVISGDQVFRAKFALCTVPLGVLKKRTVKFEPELPRRKRAAIESLGYGLLNKVAMVFPHVFWGDDLDTFGCLSDESSKRGEFFLFYSYHTVSGGAVLIALVAGEAAVAFESTNPSTIQQRVLGILRGGPI
;
A
#
# COMPACT_ATOMS: atom_id res chain seq x y z
N MET A 1 29.42 -67.20 39.30
CA MET A 1 28.15 -66.44 39.41
C MET A 1 27.87 -65.85 38.03
N ASP A 2 27.72 -66.68 36.98
CA ASP A 2 26.57 -67.56 36.64
C ASP A 2 25.34 -66.72 36.29
N SER A 3 24.62 -66.88 35.17
CA SER A 3 24.36 -68.08 34.35
C SER A 3 23.80 -67.67 32.95
N LEU A 4 24.28 -68.27 31.84
CA LEU A 4 23.62 -69.25 30.93
C LEU A 4 22.36 -68.73 30.15
N GLY A 5 22.22 -68.86 28.82
CA GLY A 5 23.07 -69.45 27.79
C GLY A 5 22.41 -69.55 26.38
N LEU A 6 23.24 -69.89 25.36
CA LEU A 6 22.99 -70.79 24.19
C LEU A 6 21.92 -70.41 23.13
N LYS A 7 22.14 -70.33 21.79
CA LYS A 7 22.93 -71.15 20.83
C LYS A 7 23.11 -70.42 19.45
N ARG A 8 24.30 -70.62 18.84
CA ARG A 8 24.68 -70.94 17.41
C ARG A 8 23.73 -70.56 16.25
N SER A 9 24.13 -70.28 14.99
CA SER A 9 25.40 -70.10 14.23
C SER A 9 25.02 -69.98 12.73
N LEU A 10 25.81 -69.27 11.89
CA LEU A 10 26.29 -69.68 10.54
C LEU A 10 26.56 -68.49 9.60
N ARG A 11 27.59 -68.70 8.77
CA ARG A 11 28.33 -67.75 7.92
C ARG A 11 27.61 -67.39 6.60
N ARG A 12 27.93 -66.18 6.14
CA ARG A 12 27.78 -65.52 4.82
C ARG A 12 27.71 -66.42 3.57
N LYS A 13 26.93 -65.98 2.56
CA LYS A 13 27.39 -65.68 1.18
C LYS A 13 26.38 -64.81 0.40
N PRO A 14 26.81 -64.11 -0.68
CA PRO A 14 26.17 -62.91 -1.24
C PRO A 14 25.16 -63.21 -2.35
N SER A 15 24.08 -62.43 -2.43
CA SER A 15 23.21 -62.35 -3.62
C SER A 15 23.27 -60.92 -4.13
N LEU A 16 24.04 -60.66 -5.20
CA LEU A 16 23.54 -60.55 -6.57
C LEU A 16 22.41 -59.52 -6.66
N ARG A 17 22.79 -58.35 -7.20
CA ARG A 17 21.91 -57.24 -7.60
C ARG A 17 20.80 -57.80 -8.49
N ASN A 18 19.60 -57.91 -7.95
CA ASN A 18 18.40 -57.92 -8.78
C ASN A 18 18.09 -56.46 -9.11
N TYR A 19 18.22 -56.18 -10.39
CA TYR A 19 17.75 -54.97 -11.05
C TYR A 19 16.25 -54.86 -10.77
N ASP A 20 15.81 -53.79 -10.11
CA ASP A 20 14.40 -53.53 -9.83
C ASP A 20 13.94 -52.41 -10.76
N GLU A 21 13.17 -52.76 -11.79
CA GLU A 21 12.64 -51.83 -12.79
C GLU A 21 11.77 -50.74 -12.12
N ASN A 22 11.16 -51.01 -10.96
CA ASN A 22 10.29 -50.07 -10.26
C ASN A 22 11.05 -48.87 -9.65
N LEU A 23 12.33 -49.03 -9.29
CA LEU A 23 13.15 -47.92 -8.75
C LEU A 23 13.59 -46.96 -9.86
N MET A 24 13.63 -47.43 -11.11
CA MET A 24 13.93 -46.59 -12.27
C MET A 24 12.68 -45.83 -12.71
N ASP A 25 11.49 -46.43 -12.58
CA ASP A 25 10.20 -45.79 -12.82
C ASP A 25 9.89 -44.68 -11.80
N ASP A 26 10.18 -44.88 -10.50
CA ASP A 26 10.03 -43.83 -9.48
C ASP A 26 11.00 -42.65 -9.71
N PHE A 27 12.22 -42.94 -10.19
CA PHE A 27 13.21 -41.91 -10.52
C PHE A 27 12.82 -41.15 -11.80
N ILE A 28 12.21 -41.81 -12.79
CA ILE A 28 11.73 -41.22 -14.04
C ILE A 28 10.42 -40.43 -13.81
N GLU A 29 9.48 -40.90 -12.99
CA GLU A 29 8.24 -40.19 -12.64
C GLU A 29 8.52 -38.89 -11.86
N SER A 30 9.56 -38.86 -11.02
CA SER A 30 9.96 -37.65 -10.30
C SER A 30 10.59 -36.56 -11.20
N HIS A 31 11.14 -36.95 -12.36
CA HIS A 31 11.82 -36.03 -13.30
C HIS A 31 10.97 -35.66 -14.53
N LEU A 32 9.94 -36.44 -14.85
CA LEU A 32 9.03 -36.18 -15.98
C LEU A 32 7.59 -35.99 -15.50
N GLY A 33 7.33 -34.88 -14.79
CA GLY A 33 6.02 -34.20 -14.68
C GLY A 33 4.74 -35.03 -14.86
N GLY A 34 4.57 -36.09 -14.07
CA GLY A 34 3.43 -37.01 -14.15
C GLY A 34 2.13 -36.43 -13.59
N ALA A 35 1.03 -36.65 -14.31
CA ALA A 35 -0.29 -36.09 -14.10
C ALA A 35 -0.86 -36.29 -12.68
N SER A 36 -1.39 -35.20 -12.11
CA SER A 36 -2.10 -35.15 -10.83
C SER A 36 -3.26 -36.17 -10.77
N LYS A 37 -3.07 -37.29 -10.07
CA LYS A 37 -4.18 -38.17 -9.63
C LYS A 37 -5.15 -37.34 -8.78
N LYS A 38 -6.40 -37.18 -9.25
CA LYS A 38 -7.48 -36.50 -8.50
C LYS A 38 -7.73 -37.24 -7.18
N ARG A 39 -7.21 -36.69 -6.09
CA ARG A 39 -7.55 -37.09 -4.71
C ARG A 39 -9.04 -36.79 -4.48
N PHE A 40 -9.85 -37.79 -4.11
CA PHE A 40 -11.24 -37.55 -3.71
C PHE A 40 -11.23 -36.70 -2.44
N ARG A 41 -11.82 -35.49 -2.50
CA ARG A 41 -11.91 -34.55 -1.38
C ARG A 41 -12.99 -35.03 -0.41
N THR A 42 -12.69 -35.03 0.88
CA THR A 42 -13.68 -35.34 1.93
C THR A 42 -14.60 -34.13 2.18
N ARG A 43 -15.70 -34.32 2.92
CA ARG A 43 -16.59 -33.20 3.29
C ARG A 43 -15.86 -32.18 4.16
N GLU A 44 -15.04 -32.65 5.10
CA GLU A 44 -14.20 -31.79 5.95
C GLU A 44 -13.18 -30.98 5.13
N ASP A 45 -12.62 -31.57 4.06
CA ASP A 45 -11.71 -30.83 3.17
C ASP A 45 -12.43 -29.69 2.44
N LEU A 46 -13.68 -29.90 2.02
CA LEU A 46 -14.50 -28.88 1.35
C LEU A 46 -14.95 -27.77 2.31
N GLU A 47 -15.29 -28.12 3.55
CA GLU A 47 -15.64 -27.16 4.60
C GLU A 47 -14.43 -26.24 4.89
N LYS A 48 -13.24 -26.81 5.09
CA LYS A 48 -11.99 -26.04 5.28
C LYS A 48 -11.61 -25.17 4.09
N GLU A 49 -11.82 -25.66 2.86
CA GLU A 49 -11.60 -24.88 1.64
C GLU A 49 -12.53 -23.66 1.62
N THR A 50 -13.82 -23.87 1.88
CA THR A 50 -14.82 -22.79 1.92
C THR A 50 -14.51 -21.76 3.01
N GLU A 51 -14.09 -22.19 4.20
CA GLU A 51 -13.61 -21.30 5.27
C GLU A 51 -12.40 -20.47 4.82
N THR A 52 -11.43 -21.11 4.18
CA THR A 52 -10.23 -20.42 3.66
C THR A 52 -10.60 -19.38 2.62
N GLU A 53 -11.51 -19.70 1.70
CA GLU A 53 -12.00 -18.78 0.67
C GLU A 53 -12.74 -17.59 1.27
N ALA A 54 -13.57 -17.83 2.30
CA ALA A 54 -14.24 -16.77 3.05
C ALA A 54 -13.25 -15.85 3.77
N MET A 55 -12.17 -16.39 4.37
CA MET A 55 -11.12 -15.58 5.00
C MET A 55 -10.34 -14.74 3.98
N ILE A 56 -10.09 -15.26 2.77
CA ILE A 56 -9.49 -14.48 1.69
C ILE A 56 -10.42 -13.34 1.26
N ALA A 57 -11.72 -13.62 1.10
CA ALA A 57 -12.71 -12.59 0.75
C ALA A 57 -12.80 -11.49 1.81
N LEU A 58 -12.82 -11.88 3.09
CA LEU A 58 -12.77 -10.95 4.23
C LEU A 58 -11.53 -10.06 4.17
N SER A 59 -10.37 -10.65 3.88
CA SER A 59 -9.12 -9.88 3.77
C SER A 59 -9.13 -8.83 2.66
N VAL A 60 -10.05 -8.89 1.71
CA VAL A 60 -10.17 -7.90 0.61
C VAL A 60 -11.46 -7.08 0.70
N GLY A 61 -12.07 -7.05 1.89
CA GLY A 61 -13.17 -6.15 2.23
C GLY A 61 -14.57 -6.73 2.04
N PHE A 62 -14.71 -8.02 1.73
CA PHE A 62 -16.04 -8.63 1.60
C PHE A 62 -16.44 -9.36 2.87
N PRO A 63 -17.64 -9.10 3.43
CA PRO A 63 -18.12 -9.85 4.57
C PRO A 63 -18.29 -11.34 4.25
N ILE A 64 -18.12 -12.18 5.28
CA ILE A 64 -18.12 -13.64 5.17
C ILE A 64 -19.50 -14.16 4.74
N ASP A 65 -20.57 -13.57 5.26
CA ASP A 65 -21.94 -14.07 5.21
C ASP A 65 -22.96 -13.01 4.76
N ALA A 66 -22.47 -11.87 4.27
CA ALA A 66 -23.31 -10.77 3.76
C ALA A 66 -22.86 -10.30 2.38
N LEU A 67 -23.75 -9.55 1.73
CA LEU A 67 -23.44 -8.78 0.53
C LEU A 67 -22.95 -7.38 0.92
N LEU A 68 -22.06 -6.82 0.10
CA LEU A 68 -21.73 -5.40 0.14
C LEU A 68 -22.93 -4.55 -0.32
N GLU A 69 -22.97 -3.28 0.08
CA GLU A 69 -23.99 -2.35 -0.44
C GLU A 69 -23.89 -2.22 -1.96
N GLU A 70 -22.69 -2.24 -2.52
CA GLU A 70 -22.45 -2.19 -3.95
C GLU A 70 -22.93 -3.47 -4.66
N GLU A 71 -22.81 -4.63 -4.02
CA GLU A 71 -23.34 -5.90 -4.54
C GLU A 71 -24.88 -5.84 -4.59
N ILE A 72 -25.51 -5.31 -3.54
CA ILE A 72 -26.97 -5.12 -3.48
C ILE A 72 -27.43 -4.14 -4.57
N GLN A 73 -26.75 -3.00 -4.71
CA GLN A 73 -27.08 -1.98 -5.72
C GLN A 73 -26.90 -2.50 -7.15
N ALA A 74 -25.90 -3.37 -7.38
CA ALA A 74 -25.67 -4.01 -8.67
C ALA A 74 -26.70 -5.11 -9.00
N GLY A 75 -27.56 -5.50 -8.05
CA GLY A 75 -28.58 -6.51 -8.27
C GLY A 75 -28.00 -7.89 -8.59
N VAL A 76 -26.91 -8.26 -7.91
CA VAL A 76 -26.18 -9.52 -8.19
C VAL A 76 -27.00 -10.79 -7.89
N VAL A 77 -28.08 -10.65 -7.12
CA VAL A 77 -29.07 -11.69 -6.81
C VAL A 77 -30.48 -11.13 -6.97
N LYS A 78 -31.47 -12.00 -7.21
CA LYS A 78 -32.87 -11.58 -7.42
C LYS A 78 -33.59 -11.29 -6.11
N GLN A 79 -33.25 -12.02 -5.06
CA GLN A 79 -33.85 -11.86 -3.73
C GLN A 79 -32.76 -11.75 -2.66
N LEU A 80 -32.95 -10.78 -1.76
CA LEU A 80 -32.08 -10.62 -0.61
C LEU A 80 -32.48 -11.61 0.49
N GLY A 81 -31.48 -12.23 1.10
CA GLY A 81 -31.64 -13.31 2.06
C GLY A 81 -32.00 -14.65 1.40
N GLY A 82 -31.69 -15.74 2.11
CA GLY A 82 -32.00 -17.09 1.66
C GLY A 82 -30.92 -17.72 0.78
N LYS A 83 -31.31 -18.78 0.06
CA LYS A 83 -30.36 -19.70 -0.58
C LYS A 83 -29.55 -19.07 -1.71
N GLU A 84 -30.19 -18.30 -2.61
CA GLU A 84 -29.51 -17.68 -3.76
C GLU A 84 -28.36 -16.76 -3.32
N GLN A 85 -28.59 -15.94 -2.28
CA GLN A 85 -27.56 -15.07 -1.69
C GLN A 85 -26.41 -15.88 -1.11
N ASN A 86 -26.71 -16.95 -0.35
CA ASN A 86 -25.67 -17.79 0.24
C ASN A 86 -24.83 -18.47 -0.84
N ASP A 87 -25.48 -19.01 -1.88
CA ASP A 87 -24.81 -19.64 -3.02
C ASP A 87 -23.95 -18.60 -3.78
N TYR A 88 -24.44 -17.36 -3.96
CA TYR A 88 -23.69 -16.27 -4.57
C TYR A 88 -22.42 -15.93 -3.79
N ILE A 89 -22.53 -15.80 -2.45
CA ILE A 89 -21.39 -15.47 -1.59
C ILE A 89 -20.31 -16.54 -1.70
N VAL A 90 -20.68 -17.82 -1.70
CA VAL A 90 -19.74 -18.93 -1.91
C VAL A 90 -19.05 -18.84 -3.27
N VAL A 91 -19.81 -18.60 -4.36
CA VAL A 91 -19.23 -18.45 -5.70
C VAL A 91 -18.31 -17.23 -5.79
N ARG A 92 -18.69 -16.08 -5.21
CA ARG A 92 -17.87 -14.87 -5.16
C ARG A 92 -16.56 -15.10 -4.41
N ASN A 93 -16.62 -15.75 -3.24
CA ASN A 93 -15.44 -16.09 -2.44
C ASN A 93 -14.50 -17.03 -3.19
N HIS A 94 -15.07 -18.03 -3.88
CA HIS A 94 -14.31 -18.96 -4.72
C HIS A 94 -13.55 -18.23 -5.83
N ILE A 95 -14.20 -17.31 -6.56
CA ILE A 95 -13.57 -16.54 -7.64
C ILE A 95 -12.44 -15.66 -7.10
N LEU A 96 -12.66 -14.97 -5.97
CA LEU A 96 -11.64 -14.14 -5.31
C LEU A 96 -10.41 -14.99 -4.92
N ALA A 97 -10.63 -16.13 -4.26
CA ALA A 97 -9.57 -17.02 -3.82
C ALA A 97 -8.78 -17.61 -4.99
N ARG A 98 -9.48 -18.04 -6.05
CA ARG A 98 -8.89 -18.52 -7.31
C ARG A 98 -7.95 -17.49 -7.91
N TRP A 99 -8.40 -16.24 -8.00
CA TRP A 99 -7.56 -15.17 -8.52
C TRP A 99 -6.35 -14.95 -7.61
N ARG A 100 -6.58 -14.81 -6.30
CA ARG A 100 -5.54 -14.45 -5.32
C ARG A 100 -4.43 -15.49 -5.19
N ASN A 101 -4.77 -16.76 -5.44
CA ASN A 101 -3.81 -17.86 -5.51
C ASN A 101 -2.83 -17.72 -6.69
N ASN A 102 -3.29 -17.24 -7.85
CA ASN A 102 -2.40 -16.95 -8.98
C ASN A 102 -2.68 -15.56 -9.59
N ALA A 103 -2.24 -14.56 -8.85
CA ALA A 103 -2.36 -13.15 -9.16
C ALA A 103 -1.68 -12.70 -10.47
N ARG A 104 -0.88 -13.58 -11.10
CA ARG A 104 -0.07 -13.28 -12.29
C ARG A 104 -0.75 -13.61 -13.60
N MET A 105 -1.85 -14.37 -13.52
CA MET A 105 -2.57 -14.86 -14.67
C MET A 105 -3.96 -14.26 -14.70
N TRP A 106 -4.47 -14.06 -15.91
CA TRP A 106 -5.86 -13.71 -16.10
C TRP A 106 -6.74 -14.90 -15.70
N LEU A 107 -7.72 -14.65 -14.83
CA LEU A 107 -8.76 -15.61 -14.47
C LEU A 107 -9.96 -15.39 -15.39
N SER A 108 -10.26 -16.35 -16.26
CA SER A 108 -11.43 -16.31 -17.17
C SER A 108 -12.68 -16.95 -16.56
N LYS A 109 -13.87 -16.56 -17.05
CA LYS A 109 -15.13 -17.26 -16.70
C LYS A 109 -15.05 -18.77 -17.01
N GLY A 110 -14.40 -19.15 -18.11
CA GLY A 110 -14.19 -20.55 -18.49
C GLY A 110 -13.48 -21.37 -17.39
N GLN A 111 -12.40 -20.82 -16.81
CA GLN A 111 -11.68 -21.47 -15.71
C GLN A 111 -12.52 -21.61 -14.43
N ILE A 112 -13.53 -20.76 -14.23
CA ILE A 112 -14.46 -20.88 -13.10
C ILE A 112 -15.53 -21.94 -13.37
N ARG A 113 -16.02 -22.04 -14.62
CA ARG A 113 -16.97 -23.10 -15.04
C ARG A 113 -16.39 -24.50 -14.92
N GLU A 114 -15.07 -24.64 -14.96
CA GLU A 114 -14.41 -25.93 -14.71
C GLU A 114 -14.56 -26.41 -13.26
N THR A 115 -14.87 -25.52 -12.32
CA THR A 115 -14.80 -25.81 -10.87
C THR A 115 -16.04 -25.45 -10.07
N VAL A 116 -16.99 -24.75 -10.68
CA VAL A 116 -18.31 -24.49 -10.14
C VAL A 116 -19.35 -25.16 -11.05
N SER A 117 -20.35 -25.82 -10.45
CA SER A 117 -21.43 -26.49 -11.20
C SER A 117 -22.16 -25.53 -12.13
N SER A 118 -22.50 -25.98 -13.34
CA SER A 118 -23.27 -25.22 -14.34
C SER A 118 -24.67 -24.82 -13.86
N HIS A 119 -25.19 -25.46 -12.80
CA HIS A 119 -26.41 -25.02 -12.13
C HIS A 119 -26.32 -23.57 -11.60
N TYR A 120 -25.12 -23.12 -11.26
CA TYR A 120 -24.85 -21.77 -10.74
C TYR A 120 -24.36 -20.80 -11.81
N GLU A 121 -24.54 -21.07 -13.11
CA GLU A 121 -23.99 -20.24 -14.21
C GLU A 121 -24.40 -18.76 -14.12
N HIS A 122 -25.63 -18.47 -13.70
CA HIS A 122 -26.10 -17.10 -13.50
C HIS A 122 -25.36 -16.39 -12.35
N LEU A 123 -25.06 -17.10 -11.25
CA LEU A 123 -24.28 -16.57 -10.13
C LEU A 123 -22.80 -16.43 -10.50
N ILE A 124 -22.23 -17.37 -11.26
CA ILE A 124 -20.87 -17.26 -11.80
C ILE A 124 -20.76 -15.99 -12.63
N SER A 125 -21.71 -15.75 -13.53
CA SER A 125 -21.71 -14.56 -14.37
C SER A 125 -21.85 -13.28 -13.53
N ALA A 126 -22.83 -13.21 -12.63
CA ALA A 126 -23.05 -12.05 -11.77
C ALA A 126 -21.82 -11.74 -10.89
N ALA A 127 -21.28 -12.74 -10.19
CA ALA A 127 -20.12 -12.57 -9.31
C ALA A 127 -18.87 -12.21 -10.11
N TYR A 128 -18.59 -12.91 -11.20
CA TYR A 128 -17.41 -12.63 -12.02
C TYR A 128 -17.46 -11.22 -12.62
N ASP A 129 -18.61 -10.82 -13.18
CA ASP A 129 -18.75 -9.49 -13.79
C ASP A 129 -18.68 -8.40 -12.74
N PHE A 130 -19.31 -8.58 -11.58
CA PHE A 130 -19.19 -7.63 -10.47
C PHE A 130 -17.72 -7.47 -10.04
N LEU A 131 -17.01 -8.58 -9.80
CA LEU A 131 -15.61 -8.55 -9.36
C LEU A 131 -14.68 -7.95 -10.42
N LEU A 132 -14.90 -8.25 -11.70
CA LEU A 132 -14.08 -7.74 -12.80
C LEU A 132 -14.27 -6.24 -13.00
N HIS A 133 -15.53 -5.78 -13.12
CA HIS A 133 -15.84 -4.38 -13.41
C HIS A 133 -15.45 -3.45 -12.25
N ASN A 134 -15.50 -3.94 -11.01
CA ASN A 134 -15.09 -3.19 -9.83
C ASN A 134 -13.59 -3.36 -9.47
N GLY A 135 -12.82 -4.10 -10.27
CA GLY A 135 -11.37 -4.21 -10.11
C GLY A 135 -10.90 -5.07 -8.93
N TYR A 136 -11.71 -6.02 -8.46
CA TYR A 136 -11.34 -6.97 -7.41
C TYR A 136 -10.52 -8.15 -7.94
N ILE A 137 -10.70 -8.49 -9.22
CA ILE A 137 -9.93 -9.48 -9.95
C ILE A 137 -9.38 -8.88 -11.24
N ASN A 138 -8.38 -9.55 -11.79
CA ASN A 138 -7.81 -9.27 -13.10
C ASN A 138 -7.24 -7.85 -13.29
N PHE A 139 -6.85 -7.19 -12.20
CA PHE A 139 -6.23 -5.87 -12.24
C PHE A 139 -4.69 -5.94 -12.25
N GLY A 140 -4.07 -4.79 -12.55
CA GLY A 140 -2.63 -4.61 -12.46
C GLY A 140 -1.91 -4.85 -13.80
N ILE A 141 -0.86 -5.66 -13.79
CA ILE A 141 0.11 -5.80 -14.90
C ILE A 141 0.08 -7.19 -15.55
N LEU A 142 -1.12 -7.70 -15.82
CA LEU A 142 -1.31 -9.05 -16.36
C LEU A 142 -0.90 -9.16 -17.86
N PRO A 143 -0.25 -10.26 -18.29
CA PRO A 143 0.22 -10.45 -19.67
C PRO A 143 -0.83 -10.35 -20.80
N PRO A 144 -2.11 -10.80 -20.64
CA PRO A 144 -3.07 -10.77 -21.75
C PRO A 144 -3.59 -9.38 -22.15
N PHE A 145 -3.05 -8.30 -21.57
CA PHE A 145 -3.41 -6.92 -21.91
C PHE A 145 -3.15 -6.56 -23.38
N MET A 146 -2.18 -7.23 -24.03
CA MET A 146 -1.76 -6.89 -25.39
C MET A 146 -2.36 -7.77 -26.49
N THR A 147 -3.10 -8.84 -26.14
CA THR A 147 -3.53 -9.86 -27.12
C THR A 147 -5.03 -10.08 -27.18
N ARG A 148 -5.81 -9.56 -26.22
CA ARG A 148 -7.27 -9.67 -26.28
C ARG A 148 -7.86 -8.49 -27.04
N SER A 149 -8.45 -8.80 -28.20
CA SER A 149 -9.59 -8.03 -28.67
C SER A 149 -10.74 -8.36 -27.71
N PRO A 150 -11.34 -7.39 -27.02
CA PRO A 150 -12.55 -7.63 -26.24
C PRO A 150 -13.61 -8.29 -27.13
N GLU A 151 -14.29 -9.32 -26.64
CA GLU A 151 -15.45 -9.91 -27.35
C GLU A 151 -16.55 -8.85 -27.59
N GLU A 152 -16.60 -7.83 -26.72
CA GLU A 152 -17.39 -6.61 -26.87
C GLU A 152 -16.48 -5.40 -26.61
N THR A 153 -16.06 -4.68 -27.65
CA THR A 153 -15.36 -3.41 -27.48
C THR A 153 -16.34 -2.34 -27.03
N LEU A 154 -16.20 -1.83 -25.80
CA LEU A 154 -16.93 -0.63 -25.39
C LEU A 154 -16.51 0.54 -26.31
N GLU A 155 -17.47 1.09 -27.05
CA GLU A 155 -17.24 2.28 -27.86
C GLU A 155 -17.14 3.53 -26.97
N GLY A 156 -15.92 4.02 -26.74
CA GLY A 156 -15.73 5.24 -25.97
C GLY A 156 -14.28 5.70 -25.93
N SER A 157 -14.08 7.01 -25.75
CA SER A 157 -12.77 7.61 -25.53
C SER A 157 -12.69 8.32 -24.18
N VAL A 158 -11.57 8.14 -23.49
CA VAL A 158 -11.32 8.72 -22.16
C VAL A 158 -9.97 9.44 -22.14
N ILE A 159 -9.97 10.67 -21.65
CA ILE A 159 -8.73 11.38 -21.29
C ILE A 159 -8.51 11.26 -19.79
N VAL A 160 -7.41 10.64 -19.38
CA VAL A 160 -6.97 10.61 -17.98
C VAL A 160 -6.00 11.76 -17.73
N ILE A 161 -6.24 12.57 -16.71
CA ILE A 161 -5.41 13.72 -16.36
C ILE A 161 -4.56 13.35 -15.14
N GLY A 162 -3.27 13.15 -15.38
CA GLY A 162 -2.26 12.71 -14.40
C GLY A 162 -1.85 11.25 -14.59
N ALA A 163 -0.55 11.00 -14.72
CA ALA A 163 0.07 9.67 -14.77
C ALA A 163 0.66 9.25 -13.41
N GLY A 164 -0.04 9.57 -12.31
CA GLY A 164 0.20 8.96 -10.99
C GLY A 164 -0.40 7.55 -10.90
N LEU A 165 -0.22 6.85 -9.77
CA LEU A 165 -0.76 5.49 -9.59
C LEU A 165 -2.27 5.41 -9.88
N ALA A 166 -3.07 6.37 -9.41
CA ALA A 166 -4.51 6.41 -9.66
C ALA A 166 -4.85 6.49 -11.16
N GLY A 167 -4.25 7.44 -11.88
CA GLY A 167 -4.49 7.60 -13.31
C GLY A 167 -3.96 6.43 -14.13
N LEU A 168 -2.79 5.89 -13.80
CA LEU A 168 -2.22 4.71 -14.47
C LEU A 168 -3.07 3.45 -14.25
N ALA A 169 -3.50 3.18 -13.01
CA ALA A 169 -4.35 2.04 -12.72
C ALA A 169 -5.70 2.13 -13.45
N ALA A 170 -6.34 3.30 -13.42
CA ALA A 170 -7.59 3.52 -14.15
C ALA A 170 -7.40 3.40 -15.67
N ALA A 171 -6.34 4.00 -16.23
CA ALA A 171 -6.05 3.91 -17.65
C ALA A 171 -5.90 2.45 -18.10
N ARG A 172 -5.19 1.64 -17.32
CA ARG A 172 -5.08 0.20 -17.60
C ARG A 172 -6.43 -0.50 -17.54
N GLN A 173 -7.20 -0.36 -16.47
CA GLN A 173 -8.51 -1.01 -16.40
C GLN A 173 -9.41 -0.62 -17.58
N LEU A 174 -9.48 0.67 -17.92
CA LEU A 174 -10.27 1.16 -19.06
C LEU A 174 -9.78 0.59 -20.40
N LEU A 175 -8.46 0.49 -20.60
CA LEU A 175 -7.87 -0.18 -21.77
C LEU A 175 -8.25 -1.67 -21.82
N SER A 176 -8.27 -2.38 -20.67
CA SER A 176 -8.70 -3.79 -20.63
C SER A 176 -10.17 -3.98 -20.97
N PHE A 177 -11.00 -2.96 -20.77
CA PHE A 177 -12.40 -2.95 -21.18
C PHE A 177 -12.59 -2.51 -22.64
N GLY A 178 -11.51 -2.29 -23.40
CA GLY A 178 -11.56 -1.96 -24.82
C GLY A 178 -11.72 -0.48 -25.15
N LEU A 179 -11.70 0.41 -24.16
CA LEU A 179 -11.86 1.85 -24.38
C LEU A 179 -10.59 2.47 -24.98
N LYS A 180 -10.77 3.54 -25.77
CA LYS A 180 -9.65 4.36 -26.26
C LYS A 180 -9.19 5.31 -25.16
N VAL A 181 -8.00 5.12 -24.62
CA VAL A 181 -7.50 5.91 -23.49
C VAL A 181 -6.22 6.63 -23.84
N VAL A 182 -6.11 7.90 -23.43
CA VAL A 182 -4.86 8.65 -23.41
C VAL A 182 -4.66 9.28 -22.02
N VAL A 183 -3.42 9.36 -21.56
CA VAL A 183 -3.05 9.99 -20.29
C VAL A 183 -2.26 11.27 -20.56
N LEU A 184 -2.67 12.39 -19.96
CA LEU A 184 -1.94 13.65 -20.00
C LEU A 184 -1.21 13.88 -18.67
N GLU A 185 0.11 13.95 -18.70
CA GLU A 185 0.95 14.15 -17.51
C GLU A 185 1.69 15.48 -17.60
N GLY A 186 1.54 16.33 -16.58
CA GLY A 186 2.16 17.65 -16.55
C GLY A 186 3.68 17.61 -16.41
N ARG A 187 4.23 16.58 -15.76
CA ARG A 187 5.67 16.39 -15.62
C ARG A 187 6.28 15.68 -16.83
N ASN A 188 7.60 15.70 -16.92
CA ASN A 188 8.37 14.89 -17.87
C ASN A 188 8.63 13.46 -17.36
N ARG A 189 7.81 12.98 -16.41
CA ARG A 189 7.89 11.64 -15.81
C ARG A 189 6.53 11.20 -15.28
N PRO A 190 6.23 9.89 -15.25
CA PRO A 190 5.08 9.36 -14.56
C PRO A 190 5.33 9.22 -13.04
N GLY A 191 4.35 8.66 -12.33
CA GLY A 191 4.41 8.30 -10.91
C GLY A 191 3.89 9.39 -9.98
N GLY A 192 3.93 10.65 -10.39
CA GLY A 192 3.47 11.78 -9.57
C GLY A 192 4.19 11.82 -8.22
N ARG A 193 3.43 11.55 -7.14
CA ARG A 193 3.90 11.48 -5.73
C ARG A 193 4.59 10.16 -5.36
N VAL A 194 4.61 9.17 -6.25
CA VAL A 194 5.54 8.04 -6.17
C VAL A 194 6.76 8.41 -7.00
N TYR A 195 7.88 8.65 -6.33
CA TYR A 195 9.08 9.15 -6.99
C TYR A 195 10.32 8.50 -6.38
N THR A 196 10.93 7.61 -7.16
CA THR A 196 12.25 7.04 -6.88
C THR A 196 13.29 7.80 -7.68
N GLN A 197 14.32 8.29 -7.01
CA GLN A 197 15.49 8.87 -7.66
C GLN A 197 16.63 7.85 -7.66
N LYS A 198 17.35 7.76 -8.77
CA LYS A 198 18.61 7.02 -8.86
C LYS A 198 19.73 7.95 -8.40
N MET A 199 20.38 7.63 -7.28
CA MET A 199 21.41 8.45 -6.64
C MET A 199 22.71 7.65 -6.52
N GLY A 200 23.88 8.28 -6.64
CA GLY A 200 25.19 7.61 -6.55
C GLY A 200 26.12 7.91 -7.73
N LYS A 201 27.18 7.11 -7.86
CA LYS A 201 28.22 7.26 -8.90
C LYS A 201 27.96 6.28 -10.06
N LYS A 202 28.58 6.54 -11.21
CA LYS A 202 28.44 5.67 -12.40
C LYS A 202 28.95 4.26 -12.09
N GLY A 203 28.02 3.30 -12.05
CA GLY A 203 28.29 1.89 -11.71
C GLY A 203 27.80 1.48 -10.31
N GLU A 204 27.59 2.45 -9.42
CA GLU A 204 27.17 2.26 -8.03
C GLU A 204 26.03 3.23 -7.73
N PHE A 205 24.80 2.78 -7.94
CA PHE A 205 23.62 3.61 -7.74
C PHE A 205 22.65 2.95 -6.77
N ALA A 206 22.08 3.78 -5.91
CA ALA A 206 20.97 3.43 -5.04
C ALA A 206 19.65 3.98 -5.59
N ALA A 207 18.58 3.20 -5.45
CA ALA A 207 17.22 3.61 -5.71
C ALA A 207 16.60 4.18 -4.43
N VAL A 208 16.26 5.47 -4.43
CA VAL A 208 15.83 6.18 -3.22
C VAL A 208 14.43 6.78 -3.41
N ASP A 209 13.48 6.37 -2.57
CA ASP A 209 12.09 6.85 -2.65
C ASP A 209 11.89 8.17 -1.90
N LEU A 210 11.85 9.25 -2.67
CA LEU A 210 11.54 10.61 -2.20
C LEU A 210 10.03 10.84 -2.05
N GLY A 211 9.20 9.99 -2.66
CA GLY A 211 7.74 10.01 -2.56
C GLY A 211 7.18 8.92 -1.65
N GLY A 212 6.01 8.39 -2.00
CA GLY A 212 5.43 7.21 -1.32
C GLY A 212 6.39 6.02 -1.36
N SER A 213 6.75 5.49 -0.20
CA SER A 213 7.89 4.59 -0.06
C SER A 213 7.65 3.33 0.77
N VAL A 214 6.56 3.28 1.54
CA VAL A 214 6.16 2.11 2.35
C VAL A 214 4.88 1.52 1.75
N ILE A 215 4.81 0.20 1.64
CA ILE A 215 3.57 -0.53 1.39
C ILE A 215 3.02 -0.96 2.76
N THR A 216 1.92 -0.34 3.18
CA THR A 216 1.31 -0.55 4.50
C THR A 216 0.37 -1.75 4.46
N GLY A 217 0.83 -2.88 5.00
CA GLY A 217 0.12 -4.16 4.96
C GLY A 217 0.15 -4.75 3.56
N ILE A 218 0.29 -6.07 3.46
CA ILE A 218 0.48 -6.76 2.16
C ILE A 218 -0.60 -7.79 1.84
N HIS A 219 -1.46 -8.16 2.79
CA HIS A 219 -2.46 -9.21 2.57
C HIS A 219 -3.61 -8.70 1.67
N ALA A 220 -4.20 -7.56 2.04
CA ALA A 220 -5.30 -6.92 1.33
C ALA A 220 -4.81 -5.97 0.22
N ASN A 221 -3.60 -5.43 0.38
CA ASN A 221 -3.14 -4.25 -0.34
C ASN A 221 -2.91 -4.52 -1.84
N PRO A 222 -3.54 -3.75 -2.75
CA PRO A 222 -3.34 -3.92 -4.19
C PRO A 222 -1.89 -3.68 -4.63
N LEU A 223 -1.10 -2.89 -3.89
CA LEU A 223 0.33 -2.72 -4.17
C LEU A 223 1.13 -4.00 -3.87
N GLY A 224 0.74 -4.77 -2.85
CA GLY A 224 1.31 -6.09 -2.58
C GLY A 224 1.00 -7.08 -3.71
N VAL A 225 -0.19 -6.97 -4.32
CA VAL A 225 -0.54 -7.72 -5.53
C VAL A 225 0.38 -7.35 -6.71
N LEU A 226 0.60 -6.06 -6.97
CA LEU A 226 1.51 -5.62 -8.03
C LEU A 226 2.96 -6.08 -7.80
N ALA A 227 3.44 -6.04 -6.55
CA ALA A 227 4.76 -6.54 -6.20
C ALA A 227 4.90 -8.05 -6.49
N ARG A 228 3.88 -8.84 -6.14
CA ARG A 228 3.79 -10.27 -6.49
C ARG A 228 3.75 -10.46 -8.00
N GLN A 229 2.98 -9.67 -8.74
CA GLN A 229 2.94 -9.75 -10.21
C GLN A 229 4.32 -9.52 -10.84
N LEU A 230 5.09 -8.57 -10.32
CA LEU A 230 6.43 -8.26 -10.79
C LEU A 230 7.55 -9.17 -10.29
N SER A 231 7.27 -10.07 -9.35
CA SER A 231 8.31 -10.85 -8.66
C SER A 231 9.34 -9.97 -7.93
N VAL A 232 8.95 -8.79 -7.44
CA VAL A 232 9.89 -7.93 -6.71
C VAL A 232 9.93 -8.34 -5.25
N PRO A 233 11.13 -8.58 -4.66
CA PRO A 233 11.26 -8.81 -3.24
C PRO A 233 10.72 -7.64 -2.41
N LEU A 234 10.02 -7.99 -1.34
CA LEU A 234 9.58 -7.07 -0.30
C LEU A 234 10.44 -7.30 0.95
N HIS A 235 10.88 -6.21 1.57
CA HIS A 235 11.58 -6.25 2.85
C HIS A 235 10.64 -5.75 3.93
N LYS A 236 10.30 -6.62 4.90
CA LYS A 236 9.53 -6.22 6.09
C LYS A 236 10.32 -5.15 6.83
N VAL A 237 9.69 -4.01 7.10
CA VAL A 237 10.23 -3.00 8.00
C VAL A 237 10.28 -3.61 9.40
N ARG A 238 11.48 -3.68 9.97
CA ARG A 238 11.70 -4.21 11.32
C ARG A 238 11.08 -3.28 12.37
N ASP A 239 10.53 -3.87 13.42
CA ASP A 239 9.84 -3.14 14.50
C ASP A 239 10.82 -2.35 15.40
N LYS A 240 12.11 -2.71 15.37
CA LYS A 240 13.15 -2.06 16.19
C LYS A 240 13.44 -0.64 15.69
N CYS A 241 13.08 0.36 16.51
CA CYS A 241 13.37 1.78 16.28
C CYS A 241 14.03 2.39 17.55
N PRO A 242 15.36 2.32 17.71
CA PRO A 242 16.02 2.94 18.85
C PRO A 242 15.93 4.48 18.77
N LEU A 243 15.76 5.12 19.92
CA LEU A 243 15.72 6.58 20.04
C LEU A 243 17.03 7.11 20.65
N TYR A 244 17.48 8.24 20.13
CA TYR A 244 18.70 8.93 20.56
C TYR A 244 18.39 10.35 21.03
N LYS A 245 19.04 10.77 22.11
CA LYS A 245 18.99 12.13 22.64
C LYS A 245 19.73 13.10 21.72
N PRO A 246 19.54 14.43 21.88
CA PRO A 246 20.24 15.42 21.05
C PRO A 246 21.77 15.36 21.12
N ASP A 247 22.33 14.81 22.20
CA ASP A 247 23.78 14.60 22.38
C ASP A 247 24.29 13.27 21.77
N GLY A 248 23.42 12.52 21.08
CA GLY A 248 23.73 11.23 20.46
C GLY A 248 23.73 10.03 21.41
N THR A 249 23.47 10.22 22.71
CA THR A 249 23.35 9.10 23.64
C THR A 249 22.01 8.37 23.46
N PRO A 250 21.96 7.04 23.65
CA PRO A 250 20.70 6.30 23.54
C PRO A 250 19.74 6.70 24.66
N VAL A 251 18.43 6.69 24.34
CA VAL A 251 17.37 6.83 25.34
C VAL A 251 17.26 5.54 26.16
N ASP A 252 16.99 5.69 27.46
CA ASP A 252 16.72 4.56 28.34
C ASP A 252 15.41 3.87 27.97
N LYS A 253 15.44 2.53 27.86
CA LYS A 253 14.29 1.74 27.40
C LYS A 253 13.08 1.83 28.34
N GLU A 254 13.28 1.93 29.65
CA GLU A 254 12.18 1.99 30.60
C GLU A 254 11.46 3.34 30.50
N ILE A 255 12.23 4.42 30.29
CA ILE A 255 11.66 5.76 30.07
C ILE A 255 10.92 5.81 28.73
N ASP A 256 11.52 5.27 27.67
CA ASP A 256 10.92 5.19 26.34
C ASP A 256 9.55 4.49 26.38
N SER A 257 9.51 3.25 26.88
CA SER A 257 8.25 2.49 27.01
C SER A 257 7.21 3.18 27.92
N ARG A 258 7.65 3.87 28.98
CA ARG A 258 6.74 4.62 29.86
C ARG A 258 6.11 5.82 29.14
N VAL A 259 6.89 6.57 28.35
CA VAL A 259 6.38 7.74 27.63
C VAL A 259 5.51 7.33 26.45
N GLU A 260 5.87 6.25 25.76
CA GLU A 260 5.01 5.64 24.73
C GLU A 260 3.64 5.26 25.30
N PHE A 261 3.63 4.59 26.47
CA PHE A 261 2.38 4.26 27.16
C PHE A 261 1.56 5.51 27.51
N ILE A 262 2.21 6.58 28.01
CA ILE A 262 1.55 7.87 28.29
C ILE A 262 0.95 8.46 27.01
N PHE A 263 1.69 8.47 25.90
CA PHE A 263 1.22 8.97 24.62
C PHE A 263 -0.03 8.22 24.14
N ASN A 264 0.00 6.89 24.18
CA ASN A 264 -1.15 6.06 23.81
C ASN A 264 -2.35 6.30 24.73
N LYS A 265 -2.12 6.48 26.04
CA LYS A 265 -3.19 6.83 26.98
C LYS A 265 -3.81 8.20 26.72
N LEU A 266 -3.03 9.17 26.25
CA LEU A 266 -3.59 10.47 25.83
C LEU A 266 -4.52 10.30 24.62
N LEU A 267 -4.14 9.48 23.63
CA LEU A 267 -4.99 9.17 22.48
C LEU A 267 -6.27 8.42 22.90
N ASP A 268 -6.17 7.41 23.76
CA ASP A 268 -7.33 6.71 24.34
C ASP A 268 -8.32 7.71 24.96
N LYS A 269 -7.81 8.70 25.71
CA LYS A 269 -8.64 9.74 26.33
C LYS A 269 -9.27 10.70 25.32
N VAL A 270 -8.63 10.97 24.18
CA VAL A 270 -9.28 11.70 23.07
C VAL A 270 -10.49 10.91 22.57
N MET A 271 -10.34 9.60 22.38
CA MET A 271 -11.44 8.73 21.92
C MET A 271 -12.58 8.65 22.94
N GLU A 272 -12.27 8.46 24.23
CA GLU A 272 -13.27 8.45 25.30
C GLU A 272 -14.05 9.78 25.37
N LEU A 273 -13.35 10.92 25.30
CA LEU A 273 -13.99 12.24 25.27
C LEU A 273 -14.88 12.43 24.04
N ARG A 274 -14.45 11.90 22.88
CA ARG A 274 -15.27 11.91 21.66
C ARG A 274 -16.56 11.13 21.89
N GLN A 275 -16.52 9.97 22.54
CA GLN A 275 -17.70 9.15 22.82
C GLN A 275 -18.65 9.83 23.83
N ILE A 276 -18.11 10.34 24.94
CA ILE A 276 -18.90 10.98 26.01
C ILE A 276 -19.67 12.21 25.49
N ASN A 277 -19.04 13.00 24.63
CA ASN A 277 -19.63 14.24 24.12
C ASN A 277 -20.52 14.04 22.88
N GLY A 278 -20.68 12.80 22.39
CA GLY A 278 -21.37 12.52 21.13
C GLY A 278 -20.62 13.04 19.89
N GLY A 279 -19.30 13.23 20.00
CA GLY A 279 -18.41 13.78 18.99
C GLY A 279 -17.70 15.06 19.45
N PHE A 280 -16.74 15.50 18.65
CA PHE A 280 -16.21 16.87 18.73
C PHE A 280 -16.80 17.73 17.62
N MET A 281 -16.91 19.04 17.85
CA MET A 281 -17.13 19.97 16.75
C MET A 281 -15.97 19.87 15.75
N SER A 282 -16.28 19.98 14.45
CA SER A 282 -15.30 19.77 13.37
C SER A 282 -14.14 20.77 13.34
N ASN A 283 -14.24 21.88 14.08
CA ASN A 283 -13.19 22.90 14.21
C ASN A 283 -12.23 22.66 15.40
N ILE A 284 -12.48 21.66 16.24
CA ILE A 284 -11.59 21.30 17.35
C ILE A 284 -10.44 20.46 16.79
N SER A 285 -9.21 20.92 17.02
CA SER A 285 -8.02 20.22 16.55
C SER A 285 -7.53 19.17 17.53
N LEU A 286 -7.01 18.05 17.02
CA LEU A 286 -6.41 16.99 17.82
C LEU A 286 -5.30 17.54 18.73
N GLY A 287 -4.46 18.43 18.20
CA GLY A 287 -3.37 19.05 18.95
C GLY A 287 -3.87 19.86 20.16
N SER A 288 -4.99 20.58 20.04
CA SER A 288 -5.56 21.34 21.15
C SER A 288 -6.08 20.44 22.27
N VAL A 289 -6.70 19.31 21.93
CA VAL A 289 -7.21 18.33 22.89
C VAL A 289 -6.04 17.62 23.60
N LEU A 290 -5.04 17.17 22.85
CA LEU A 290 -3.85 16.51 23.40
C LEU A 290 -3.08 17.42 24.37
N GLU A 291 -2.88 18.69 24.03
CA GLU A 291 -2.21 19.63 24.93
C GLU A 291 -3.04 19.90 26.20
N THR A 292 -4.38 19.95 26.08
CA THR A 292 -5.28 20.09 27.23
C THR A 292 -5.16 18.87 28.15
N LEU A 293 -5.22 17.65 27.61
CA LEU A 293 -5.09 16.41 28.37
C LEU A 293 -3.71 16.28 29.02
N ARG A 294 -2.64 16.60 28.29
CA ARG A 294 -1.26 16.59 28.81
C ARG A 294 -1.13 17.49 30.05
N ARG A 295 -1.73 18.69 30.01
CA ARG A 295 -1.75 19.62 31.16
C ARG A 295 -2.59 19.09 32.31
N LEU A 296 -3.80 18.61 32.04
CA LEU A 296 -4.73 18.10 33.06
C LEU A 296 -4.15 16.92 33.85
N TYR A 297 -3.55 15.95 33.15
CA TYR A 297 -2.93 14.78 33.77
C TYR A 297 -1.49 15.03 34.21
N ASN A 298 -0.96 16.24 33.96
CA ASN A 298 0.42 16.62 34.25
C ASN A 298 1.43 15.57 33.74
N ALA A 299 1.21 15.15 32.48
CA ALA A 299 1.96 14.13 31.78
C ALA A 299 3.25 14.70 31.17
N ALA A 300 4.31 13.88 31.15
CA ALA A 300 5.66 14.22 30.68
C ALA A 300 6.22 15.49 31.33
N ARG A 301 6.76 15.36 32.56
CA ARG A 301 7.17 16.51 33.38
C ARG A 301 8.63 16.84 33.20
N THR A 302 9.48 15.81 33.17
CA THR A 302 10.93 15.99 33.03
C THR A 302 11.27 16.47 31.62
N ARG A 303 12.47 17.04 31.45
CA ARG A 303 12.95 17.47 30.12
C ARG A 303 12.95 16.28 29.14
N GLU A 304 13.47 15.14 29.58
CA GLU A 304 13.57 13.93 28.76
C GLU A 304 12.20 13.37 28.39
N GLU A 305 11.24 13.30 29.33
CA GLU A 305 9.89 12.85 29.02
C GLU A 305 9.19 13.76 28.01
N LYS A 306 9.41 15.09 28.09
CA LYS A 306 8.84 16.05 27.12
C LYS A 306 9.44 15.87 25.74
N GLN A 307 10.74 15.66 25.64
CA GLN A 307 11.43 15.39 24.38
C GLN A 307 10.90 14.12 23.73
N LEU A 308 10.71 13.05 24.51
CA LEU A 308 10.13 11.79 24.03
C LEU A 308 8.67 11.95 23.61
N LEU A 309 7.84 12.61 24.41
CA LEU A 309 6.45 12.87 24.04
C LEU A 309 6.37 13.69 22.75
N ASN A 310 7.24 14.70 22.59
CA ASN A 310 7.34 15.46 21.36
C ASN A 310 7.74 14.60 20.16
N TRP A 311 8.62 13.61 20.33
CA TRP A 311 8.97 12.68 19.27
C TRP A 311 7.76 11.83 18.83
N HIS A 312 6.97 11.30 19.77
CA HIS A 312 5.73 10.57 19.41
C HIS A 312 4.70 11.48 18.73
N LEU A 313 4.56 12.73 19.19
CA LEU A 313 3.69 13.72 18.53
C LEU A 313 4.19 14.04 17.11
N ALA A 314 5.51 14.15 16.91
CA ALA A 314 6.11 14.32 15.57
C ALA A 314 5.86 13.10 14.68
N ASN A 315 5.93 11.88 15.24
CA ASN A 315 5.61 10.65 14.51
C ASN A 315 4.14 10.60 14.08
N LEU A 316 3.22 11.12 14.90
CA LEU A 316 1.81 11.27 14.55
C LEU A 316 1.61 12.35 13.46
N GLU A 317 2.35 13.45 13.51
CA GLU A 317 2.38 14.47 12.44
C GLU A 317 2.95 13.92 11.13
N TYR A 318 3.94 13.03 11.21
CA TYR A 318 4.49 12.31 10.07
C TYR A 318 3.45 11.41 9.43
N ALA A 319 2.77 10.56 10.22
CA ALA A 319 1.75 9.64 9.73
C ALA A 319 0.62 10.38 8.97
N ASN A 320 0.23 11.55 9.46
CA ASN A 320 -0.82 12.38 8.88
C ASN A 320 -0.31 13.40 7.84
N ALA A 321 1.01 13.52 7.67
CA ALA A 321 1.68 14.59 6.93
C ALA A 321 1.14 16.00 7.27
N GLY A 322 0.77 16.25 8.52
CA GLY A 322 0.04 17.47 8.92
C GLY A 322 0.29 17.84 10.37
N CYS A 323 0.24 19.13 10.67
CA CYS A 323 0.39 19.62 12.04
C CYS A 323 -0.83 19.19 12.87
N LEU A 324 -0.62 18.77 14.12
CA LEU A 324 -1.73 18.30 14.98
C LEU A 324 -2.81 19.38 15.21
N LEU A 325 -2.43 20.65 15.12
CA LEU A 325 -3.36 21.79 15.21
C LEU A 325 -4.30 21.92 14.00
N ASN A 326 -4.01 21.23 12.90
CA ASN A 326 -4.84 21.20 11.69
C ASN A 326 -5.60 19.87 11.52
N LEU A 327 -5.34 18.87 12.35
CA LEU A 327 -6.04 17.59 12.32
C LEU A 327 -7.34 17.67 13.11
N SER A 328 -8.43 17.15 12.55
CA SER A 328 -9.73 17.12 13.23
C SER A 328 -9.71 16.15 14.41
N ALA A 329 -9.98 16.62 15.62
CA ALA A 329 -10.12 15.75 16.79
C ALA A 329 -11.27 14.73 16.64
N ALA A 330 -12.23 14.99 15.75
CA ALA A 330 -13.37 14.12 15.49
C ALA A 330 -13.11 13.02 14.46
N TYR A 331 -12.21 13.25 13.49
CA TYR A 331 -12.15 12.46 12.25
C TYR A 331 -10.74 12.19 11.72
N TRP A 332 -9.68 12.47 12.50
CA TRP A 332 -8.31 12.24 12.02
C TRP A 332 -7.98 10.76 11.78
N ASP A 333 -8.66 9.87 12.49
CA ASP A 333 -8.51 8.41 12.57
C ASP A 333 -9.70 7.67 11.93
N GLN A 334 -10.46 8.34 11.06
CA GLN A 334 -11.69 7.77 10.48
C GLN A 334 -11.44 6.58 9.55
N ASP A 335 -10.22 6.43 9.04
CA ASP A 335 -9.78 5.34 8.16
C ASP A 335 -9.15 4.14 8.89
N ASP A 336 -8.90 4.24 10.20
CA ASP A 336 -8.32 3.15 11.01
C ASP A 336 -9.07 1.81 10.87
N PRO A 337 -10.42 1.76 10.82
CA PRO A 337 -11.15 0.50 10.61
C PRO A 337 -10.85 -0.21 9.27
N TYR A 338 -10.21 0.49 8.33
CA TYR A 338 -9.86 -0.03 7.00
C TYR A 338 -8.36 -0.34 6.86
N GLU A 339 -7.61 -0.37 7.97
CA GLU A 339 -6.20 -0.75 7.96
C GLU A 339 -6.02 -2.15 7.34
N MET A 340 -4.99 -2.27 6.49
CA MET A 340 -4.70 -3.51 5.78
C MET A 340 -3.76 -4.39 6.59
N GLY A 341 -4.14 -5.64 6.82
CA GLY A 341 -3.30 -6.60 7.54
C GLY A 341 -2.01 -7.01 6.82
N GLY A 342 -1.09 -7.60 7.60
CA GLY A 342 0.22 -8.06 7.17
C GLY A 342 1.32 -7.02 7.41
N ASP A 343 2.56 -7.40 7.09
CA ASP A 343 3.72 -6.56 7.37
C ASP A 343 3.74 -5.28 6.53
N HIS A 344 4.28 -4.20 7.10
CA HIS A 344 4.69 -3.03 6.34
C HIS A 344 6.02 -3.31 5.65
N CYS A 345 6.12 -2.98 4.36
CA CYS A 345 7.26 -3.39 3.54
C CYS A 345 7.85 -2.25 2.71
N PHE A 346 9.17 -2.30 2.54
CA PHE A 346 9.88 -1.61 1.46
C PHE A 346 9.97 -2.50 0.22
N LEU A 347 9.99 -1.89 -0.96
CA LEU A 347 10.11 -2.59 -2.24
C LEU A 347 11.52 -2.49 -2.80
N ALA A 348 12.17 -3.63 -3.07
CA ALA A 348 13.54 -3.67 -3.57
C ALA A 348 13.70 -2.96 -4.92
N GLY A 349 14.63 -2.01 -5.00
CA GLY A 349 14.88 -1.16 -6.17
C GLY A 349 13.91 0.02 -6.32
N GLY A 350 13.10 0.31 -5.29
CA GLY A 350 12.24 1.47 -5.17
C GLY A 350 10.89 1.38 -5.89
N ASN A 351 9.91 2.14 -5.41
CA ASN A 351 8.52 2.06 -5.86
C ASN A 351 8.28 2.48 -7.32
N TRP A 352 9.25 3.12 -7.97
CA TRP A 352 9.24 3.38 -9.41
C TRP A 352 9.03 2.11 -10.24
N ARG A 353 9.45 0.93 -9.76
CA ARG A 353 9.21 -0.34 -10.46
C ARG A 353 7.71 -0.60 -10.70
N LEU A 354 6.86 -0.26 -9.73
CA LEU A 354 5.41 -0.35 -9.87
C LEU A 354 4.90 0.63 -10.95
N VAL A 355 5.37 1.88 -10.89
CA VAL A 355 5.00 2.93 -11.85
C VAL A 355 5.40 2.55 -13.26
N LYS A 356 6.66 2.12 -13.45
CA LYS A 356 7.20 1.71 -14.74
C LYS A 356 6.35 0.61 -15.37
N ALA A 357 6.03 -0.41 -14.59
CA ALA A 357 5.23 -1.54 -15.06
C ALA A 357 3.81 -1.12 -15.47
N LEU A 358 3.17 -0.22 -14.71
CA LEU A 358 1.85 0.30 -15.07
C LEU A 358 1.88 1.18 -16.34
N CYS A 359 3.01 1.79 -16.67
CA CYS A 359 3.18 2.57 -17.89
C CYS A 359 3.31 1.70 -19.15
N GLU A 360 3.72 0.44 -19.04
CA GLU A 360 3.91 -0.45 -20.19
C GLU A 360 2.58 -0.70 -20.93
N GLY A 361 2.51 -0.29 -22.19
CA GLY A 361 1.30 -0.37 -23.01
C GLY A 361 0.28 0.76 -22.77
N THR A 362 0.55 1.72 -21.88
CA THR A 362 -0.34 2.84 -21.60
C THR A 362 0.05 4.06 -22.46
N PRO A 363 -0.85 4.65 -23.27
CA PRO A 363 -0.55 5.85 -24.06
C PRO A 363 -0.45 7.10 -23.18
N ILE A 364 0.76 7.60 -22.93
CA ILE A 364 1.02 8.74 -22.04
C ILE A 364 1.71 9.88 -22.81
N PHE A 365 1.15 11.08 -22.70
CA PHE A 365 1.76 12.32 -23.19
C PHE A 365 2.33 13.13 -22.01
N TYR A 366 3.66 13.21 -21.95
CA TYR A 366 4.38 13.98 -20.94
C TYR A 366 4.50 15.47 -21.29
N GLY A 367 4.79 16.30 -20.29
CA GLY A 367 4.90 17.75 -20.44
C GLY A 367 3.58 18.42 -20.83
N LYS A 368 2.44 17.77 -20.58
CA LYS A 368 1.09 18.26 -20.88
C LYS A 368 0.42 18.76 -19.61
N THR A 369 0.82 19.96 -19.18
CA THR A 369 0.16 20.65 -18.07
C THR A 369 -1.23 21.08 -18.53
N VAL A 370 -2.27 20.46 -17.98
CA VAL A 370 -3.67 20.82 -18.27
C VAL A 370 -4.03 22.11 -17.56
N ASN A 371 -4.55 23.08 -18.31
CA ASN A 371 -4.95 24.39 -17.79
C ASN A 371 -6.48 24.55 -17.75
N THR A 372 -7.22 23.87 -18.62
CA THR A 372 -8.68 23.99 -18.69
C THR A 372 -9.33 22.67 -19.07
N ILE A 373 -10.47 22.37 -18.45
CA ILE A 373 -11.30 21.21 -18.73
C ILE A 373 -12.71 21.75 -19.03
N ARG A 374 -13.12 21.65 -20.30
CA ARG A 374 -14.48 21.90 -20.74
C ARG A 374 -15.27 20.60 -20.77
N TYR A 375 -16.47 20.58 -20.23
CA TYR A 375 -17.30 19.38 -20.21
C TYR A 375 -18.79 19.69 -20.36
N GLY A 376 -19.53 18.77 -20.97
CA GLY A 376 -20.98 18.85 -21.14
C GLY A 376 -21.54 17.59 -21.79
N ASN A 377 -22.79 17.66 -22.27
CA ASN A 377 -23.49 16.50 -22.83
C ASN A 377 -22.81 15.91 -24.09
N GLY A 378 -22.03 16.72 -24.81
CA GLY A 378 -21.30 16.32 -26.01
C GLY A 378 -19.93 15.67 -25.76
N GLY A 379 -19.48 15.58 -24.50
CA GLY A 379 -18.17 15.08 -24.12
C GLY A 379 -17.29 16.12 -23.45
N VAL A 380 -15.98 15.97 -23.59
CA VAL A 380 -14.97 16.79 -22.90
C VAL A 380 -13.91 17.34 -23.87
N GLU A 381 -13.46 18.57 -23.60
CA GLU A 381 -12.24 19.15 -24.19
C GLU A 381 -11.24 19.46 -23.07
N VAL A 382 -10.04 18.88 -23.15
CA VAL A 382 -8.97 19.10 -22.19
C VAL A 382 -7.86 19.90 -22.86
N ILE A 383 -7.55 21.06 -22.31
CA ILE A 383 -6.67 22.06 -22.91
C ILE A 383 -5.35 22.09 -22.15
N SER A 384 -4.24 21.93 -22.87
CA SER A 384 -2.87 21.99 -22.36
C SER A 384 -2.06 22.94 -23.24
N GLY A 385 -1.82 24.16 -22.76
CA GLY A 385 -1.33 25.26 -23.60
C GLY A 385 -2.20 25.43 -24.84
N ASP A 386 -1.57 25.31 -26.01
CA ASP A 386 -2.18 25.55 -27.32
C ASP A 386 -2.88 24.30 -27.89
N GLN A 387 -2.81 23.18 -27.17
CA GLN A 387 -3.32 21.88 -27.62
C GLN A 387 -4.66 21.55 -26.97
N VAL A 388 -5.58 21.03 -27.78
CA VAL A 388 -6.91 20.60 -27.35
C VAL A 388 -7.05 19.09 -27.59
N PHE A 389 -7.33 18.36 -26.51
CA PHE A 389 -7.62 16.92 -26.55
C PHE A 389 -9.11 16.72 -26.36
N ARG A 390 -9.75 15.89 -27.20
CA ARG A 390 -11.19 15.64 -27.17
C ARG A 390 -11.50 14.19 -26.86
N ALA A 391 -12.50 13.95 -26.01
CA ALA A 391 -12.97 12.62 -25.69
C ALA A 391 -14.44 12.61 -25.25
N LYS A 392 -15.03 11.42 -25.10
CA LYS A 392 -16.36 11.26 -24.49
C LYS A 392 -16.33 11.56 -22.98
N PHE A 393 -15.26 11.14 -22.30
CA PHE A 393 -15.11 11.30 -20.86
C PHE A 393 -13.72 11.82 -20.47
N ALA A 394 -13.63 12.48 -19.32
CA ALA A 394 -12.35 12.80 -18.67
C ALA A 394 -12.33 12.22 -17.25
N LEU A 395 -11.21 11.63 -16.86
CA LEU A 395 -10.91 11.24 -15.49
C LEU A 395 -9.84 12.17 -14.91
N CYS A 396 -10.23 13.02 -13.97
CA CYS A 396 -9.32 13.99 -13.35
C CYS A 396 -8.67 13.40 -12.10
N THR A 397 -7.36 13.12 -12.15
CA THR A 397 -6.58 12.57 -11.02
C THR A 397 -5.54 13.56 -10.48
N VAL A 398 -5.72 14.86 -10.77
CA VAL A 398 -4.80 15.88 -10.28
C VAL A 398 -4.82 15.94 -8.74
N PRO A 399 -3.68 16.18 -8.08
CA PRO A 399 -3.65 16.23 -6.62
C PRO A 399 -4.57 17.30 -6.04
N LEU A 400 -5.13 17.07 -4.85
CA LEU A 400 -5.99 18.05 -4.17
C LEU A 400 -5.31 19.42 -4.02
N GLY A 401 -4.01 19.47 -3.73
CA GLY A 401 -3.24 20.72 -3.70
C GLY A 401 -3.26 21.52 -5.02
N VAL A 402 -3.36 20.85 -6.18
CA VAL A 402 -3.53 21.51 -7.49
C VAL A 402 -4.94 22.08 -7.63
N LEU A 403 -5.98 21.34 -7.22
CA LEU A 403 -7.36 21.82 -7.22
C LEU A 403 -7.54 23.03 -6.30
N LYS A 404 -6.94 23.01 -5.10
CA LYS A 404 -6.97 24.14 -4.15
C LYS A 404 -6.30 25.40 -4.70
N LYS A 405 -5.22 25.25 -5.49
CA LYS A 405 -4.57 26.38 -6.18
C LYS A 405 -5.38 26.93 -7.35
N ARG A 406 -6.46 26.26 -7.77
CA ARG A 406 -7.33 26.66 -8.89
C ARG A 406 -6.58 26.91 -10.20
N THR A 407 -5.48 26.19 -10.43
CA THR A 407 -4.67 26.30 -11.66
C THR A 407 -5.30 25.59 -12.86
N VAL A 408 -6.27 24.70 -12.62
CA VAL A 408 -7.08 24.05 -13.65
C VAL A 408 -8.46 24.68 -13.64
N LYS A 409 -8.83 25.35 -14.73
CA LYS A 409 -10.16 25.93 -14.92
C LYS A 409 -11.16 24.87 -15.37
N PHE A 410 -12.32 24.82 -14.73
CA PHE A 410 -13.43 23.94 -15.14
C PHE A 410 -14.52 24.78 -15.81
N GLU A 411 -15.01 24.33 -16.96
CA GLU A 411 -16.04 25.00 -17.76
C GLU A 411 -17.14 23.99 -18.17
N PRO A 412 -18.34 24.04 -17.57
CA PRO A 412 -18.78 24.96 -16.52
C PRO A 412 -18.02 24.74 -15.21
N GLU A 413 -18.16 25.69 -14.28
CA GLU A 413 -17.52 25.57 -12.98
C GLU A 413 -18.02 24.32 -12.21
N LEU A 414 -17.12 23.71 -11.42
CA LEU A 414 -17.48 22.58 -10.57
C LEU A 414 -18.65 22.95 -9.63
N PRO A 415 -19.59 22.00 -9.39
CA PRO A 415 -20.71 22.23 -8.49
C PRO A 415 -20.28 22.73 -7.11
N ARG A 416 -21.08 23.59 -6.48
CA ARG A 416 -20.77 24.18 -5.16
C ARG A 416 -20.37 23.14 -4.12
N ARG A 417 -21.05 21.99 -4.06
CA ARG A 417 -20.71 20.89 -3.15
C ARG A 417 -19.28 20.38 -3.35
N LYS A 418 -18.81 20.27 -4.59
CA LYS A 418 -17.44 19.81 -4.90
C LYS A 418 -16.40 20.87 -4.54
N ARG A 419 -16.67 22.15 -4.81
CA ARG A 419 -15.78 23.27 -4.43
C ARG A 419 -15.64 23.38 -2.92
N ALA A 420 -16.76 23.31 -2.18
CA ALA A 420 -16.75 23.32 -0.72
C ALA A 420 -15.92 22.15 -0.14
N ALA A 421 -16.03 20.95 -0.70
CA ALA A 421 -15.23 19.80 -0.28
C ALA A 421 -13.72 20.00 -0.58
N ILE A 422 -13.37 20.56 -1.74
CA ILE A 422 -11.97 20.91 -2.07
C ILE A 422 -11.43 21.92 -1.07
N GLU A 423 -12.23 22.89 -0.64
CA GLU A 423 -11.84 23.91 0.33
C GLU A 423 -11.69 23.35 1.75
N SER A 424 -12.60 22.47 2.18
CA SER A 424 -12.63 21.93 3.54
C SER A 424 -11.57 20.85 3.82
N LEU A 425 -11.22 20.01 2.83
CA LEU A 425 -10.26 18.94 3.03
C LEU A 425 -8.84 19.46 3.27
N GLY A 426 -8.11 18.89 4.23
CA GLY A 426 -6.70 19.17 4.47
C GLY A 426 -5.81 18.65 3.33
N TYR A 427 -4.67 19.32 3.09
CA TYR A 427 -3.64 18.80 2.19
C TYR A 427 -2.27 18.99 2.83
N GLY A 428 -1.72 17.88 3.33
CA GLY A 428 -0.51 17.84 4.13
C GLY A 428 0.79 18.13 3.38
N LEU A 429 1.87 18.24 4.15
CA LEU A 429 3.24 18.41 3.70
C LEU A 429 4.17 17.53 4.54
N LEU A 430 5.04 16.80 3.85
CA LEU A 430 6.09 15.99 4.43
C LEU A 430 7.30 16.04 3.49
N ASN A 431 8.50 16.18 4.07
CA ASN A 431 9.73 16.23 3.30
C ASN A 431 10.72 15.14 3.73
N LYS A 432 11.64 14.83 2.82
CA LYS A 432 12.68 13.80 3.00
C LYS A 432 14.03 14.35 2.58
N VAL A 433 15.07 14.03 3.35
CA VAL A 433 16.47 14.26 2.99
C VAL A 433 17.14 12.92 2.76
N ALA A 434 17.38 12.60 1.49
CA ALA A 434 18.10 11.39 1.10
C ALA A 434 19.61 11.62 1.03
N MET A 435 20.38 10.74 1.65
CA MET A 435 21.84 10.77 1.60
C MET A 435 22.38 9.39 1.21
N VAL A 436 23.32 9.38 0.26
CA VAL A 436 24.07 8.18 -0.13
C VAL A 436 25.47 8.28 0.46
N PHE A 437 25.87 7.27 1.22
CA PHE A 437 27.17 7.18 1.88
C PHE A 437 28.07 6.16 1.19
N PRO A 438 29.40 6.21 1.45
CA PRO A 438 30.33 5.20 0.93
C PRO A 438 30.13 3.80 1.52
N HIS A 439 29.64 3.70 2.77
CA HIS A 439 29.35 2.44 3.46
C HIS A 439 28.27 2.65 4.52
N VAL A 440 27.67 1.55 4.98
CA VAL A 440 26.70 1.55 6.10
C VAL A 440 27.48 1.67 7.41
N PHE A 441 27.27 2.74 8.16
CA PHE A 441 27.92 2.96 9.47
C PHE A 441 26.94 2.88 10.66
N TRP A 442 25.64 2.75 10.39
CA TRP A 442 24.56 2.75 11.38
C TRP A 442 24.05 1.35 11.74
N GLY A 443 24.68 0.29 11.24
CA GLY A 443 24.26 -1.11 11.44
C GLY A 443 23.39 -1.66 10.31
N ASP A 444 23.39 -2.99 10.15
CA ASP A 444 22.63 -3.74 9.15
C ASP A 444 21.31 -4.35 9.68
N ASP A 445 21.12 -4.28 11.00
CA ASP A 445 19.94 -4.76 11.72
C ASP A 445 18.87 -3.68 11.95
N LEU A 446 19.14 -2.43 11.56
CA LEU A 446 18.24 -1.29 11.71
C LEU A 446 17.64 -0.83 10.39
N ASP A 447 16.31 -0.75 10.37
CA ASP A 447 15.55 -0.12 9.29
C ASP A 447 15.12 1.30 9.65
N THR A 448 14.99 1.60 10.94
CA THR A 448 14.59 2.90 11.46
C THR A 448 15.35 3.25 12.74
N PHE A 449 15.53 4.55 13.02
CA PHE A 449 15.93 5.08 14.32
C PHE A 449 15.47 6.54 14.46
N GLY A 450 15.20 6.97 15.69
CA GLY A 450 14.70 8.31 15.98
C GLY A 450 15.70 9.20 16.71
N CYS A 451 15.56 10.50 16.53
CA CYS A 451 16.32 11.52 17.24
C CYS A 451 15.36 12.48 17.94
N LEU A 452 15.58 12.70 19.23
CA LEU A 452 14.82 13.64 20.03
C LEU A 452 15.22 15.09 19.71
N SER A 453 14.31 16.03 19.91
CA SER A 453 14.55 17.47 19.77
C SER A 453 14.45 18.18 21.12
N ASP A 454 15.34 19.14 21.35
CA ASP A 454 15.26 20.06 22.49
C ASP A 454 14.11 21.08 22.38
N GLU A 455 13.71 21.41 21.15
CA GLU A 455 12.69 22.41 20.88
C GLU A 455 11.40 21.74 20.39
N SER A 456 10.29 21.97 21.09
CA SER A 456 8.98 21.42 20.70
C SER A 456 8.52 21.90 19.31
N SER A 457 8.86 23.12 18.91
CA SER A 457 8.54 23.68 17.58
C SER A 457 9.32 23.02 16.45
N LYS A 458 10.45 22.36 16.76
CA LYS A 458 11.29 21.63 15.80
C LYS A 458 11.18 20.12 15.98
N ARG A 459 10.19 19.63 16.71
CA ARG A 459 10.05 18.19 17.02
C ARG A 459 10.02 17.27 15.79
N GLY A 460 9.57 17.79 14.65
CA GLY A 460 9.54 17.06 13.37
C GLY A 460 10.75 17.28 12.48
N GLU A 461 11.76 18.07 12.87
CA GLU A 461 12.97 18.30 12.08
C GLU A 461 13.93 17.10 12.24
N PHE A 462 14.08 16.29 11.18
CA PHE A 462 14.99 15.13 11.12
C PHE A 462 14.80 14.13 12.27
N PHE A 463 13.56 14.00 12.76
CA PHE A 463 13.24 13.25 13.97
C PHE A 463 13.29 11.73 13.78
N LEU A 464 13.18 11.25 12.55
CA LEU A 464 13.15 9.82 12.20
C LEU A 464 13.98 9.58 10.94
N PHE A 465 14.82 8.56 10.99
CA PHE A 465 15.67 8.13 9.91
C PHE A 465 15.24 6.76 9.41
N TYR A 466 15.15 6.61 8.09
CA TYR A 466 14.99 5.32 7.44
C TYR A 466 16.30 4.86 6.82
N SER A 467 16.62 3.60 7.06
CA SER A 467 17.75 2.88 6.49
C SER A 467 17.27 2.09 5.29
N TYR A 468 17.75 2.47 4.11
CA TYR A 468 17.32 1.90 2.82
C TYR A 468 18.33 0.89 2.27
N HIS A 469 19.37 0.55 3.03
CA HIS A 469 20.47 -0.27 2.53
C HIS A 469 20.04 -1.68 2.09
N THR A 470 18.99 -2.24 2.71
CA THR A 470 18.44 -3.57 2.38
C THR A 470 17.73 -3.61 1.03
N VAL A 471 17.22 -2.48 0.54
CA VAL A 471 16.34 -2.42 -0.64
C VAL A 471 16.83 -1.52 -1.76
N SER A 472 17.65 -0.52 -1.45
CA SER A 472 18.05 0.51 -2.43
C SER A 472 19.20 0.07 -3.34
N GLY A 473 19.99 -0.92 -2.92
CA GLY A 473 21.23 -1.30 -3.61
C GLY A 473 22.44 -0.44 -3.27
N GLY A 474 22.37 0.39 -2.22
CA GLY A 474 23.51 1.15 -1.70
C GLY A 474 23.31 1.63 -0.25
N ALA A 475 24.33 2.23 0.35
CA ALA A 475 24.25 2.74 1.72
C ALA A 475 23.46 4.06 1.77
N VAL A 476 22.15 3.96 2.01
CA VAL A 476 21.23 5.11 1.99
C VAL A 476 20.55 5.31 3.34
N LEU A 477 20.61 6.54 3.84
CA LEU A 477 19.72 7.04 4.90
C LEU A 477 18.79 8.11 4.35
N ILE A 478 17.56 8.11 4.87
CA ILE A 478 16.56 9.13 4.61
C ILE A 478 16.14 9.75 5.94
N ALA A 479 16.41 11.04 6.14
CA ALA A 479 15.88 11.78 7.29
C ALA A 479 14.51 12.36 6.94
N LEU A 480 13.53 12.20 7.85
CA LEU A 480 12.16 12.67 7.66
C LEU A 480 11.95 14.03 8.31
N VAL A 481 11.15 14.87 7.66
CA VAL A 481 10.78 16.20 8.16
C VAL A 481 9.26 16.36 8.14
N ALA A 482 8.66 16.47 9.32
CA ALA A 482 7.21 16.47 9.53
C ALA A 482 6.71 17.68 10.34
N GLY A 483 5.39 17.83 10.45
CA GLY A 483 4.76 18.90 11.23
C GLY A 483 5.13 20.30 10.72
N GLU A 484 5.25 21.25 11.65
CA GLU A 484 5.63 22.64 11.32
C GLU A 484 7.03 22.75 10.69
N ALA A 485 7.95 21.87 11.08
CA ALA A 485 9.31 21.84 10.53
C ALA A 485 9.32 21.59 9.01
N ALA A 486 8.36 20.84 8.47
CA ALA A 486 8.26 20.57 7.04
C ALA A 486 8.00 21.85 6.22
N VAL A 487 7.32 22.84 6.80
CA VAL A 487 7.05 24.14 6.15
C VAL A 487 8.31 25.00 6.14
N ALA A 488 8.99 25.12 7.29
CA ALA A 488 10.24 25.87 7.40
C ALA A 488 11.35 25.27 6.50
N PHE A 489 11.35 23.95 6.36
CA PHE A 489 12.28 23.21 5.50
C PHE A 489 12.25 23.68 4.03
N GLU A 490 11.08 23.94 3.45
CA GLU A 490 10.93 24.36 2.05
C GLU A 490 11.63 25.69 1.72
N SER A 491 11.88 26.52 2.75
CA SER A 491 12.57 27.81 2.60
C SER A 491 14.02 27.77 3.08
N THR A 492 14.53 26.61 3.51
CA THR A 492 15.89 26.46 4.05
C THR A 492 16.87 26.04 2.96
N ASN A 493 18.09 26.57 3.00
CA ASN A 493 19.14 26.22 2.03
C ASN A 493 19.51 24.72 2.12
N PRO A 494 19.58 23.97 1.00
CA PRO A 494 19.93 22.54 1.00
C PRO A 494 21.27 22.20 1.64
N SER A 495 22.29 23.06 1.52
CA SER A 495 23.60 22.83 2.16
C SER A 495 23.50 22.95 3.69
N THR A 496 22.69 23.87 4.20
CA THR A 496 22.40 23.99 5.64
C THR A 496 21.66 22.77 6.15
N ILE A 497 20.66 22.28 5.41
CA ILE A 497 19.93 21.04 5.72
C ILE A 497 20.92 19.86 5.82
N GLN A 498 21.78 19.70 4.82
CA GLN A 498 22.77 18.62 4.81
C GLN A 498 23.71 18.70 6.02
N GLN A 499 24.20 19.90 6.36
CA GLN A 499 25.06 20.09 7.52
C GLN A 499 24.36 19.73 8.84
N ARG A 500 23.10 20.14 9.02
CA ARG A 500 22.32 19.80 10.22
C ARG A 500 22.12 18.29 10.37
N VAL A 501 21.73 17.62 9.29
CA VAL A 501 21.54 16.16 9.30
C VAL A 501 22.85 15.44 9.62
N LEU A 502 23.98 15.87 9.03
CA LEU A 502 25.29 15.31 9.35
C LEU A 502 25.75 15.61 10.79
N GLY A 503 25.33 16.75 11.37
CA GLY A 503 25.56 17.09 12.77
C GLY A 503 24.88 16.09 13.71
N ILE A 504 23.60 15.82 13.46
CA ILE A 504 22.81 14.81 14.20
C ILE A 504 23.47 13.43 14.11
N LEU A 505 23.84 12.99 12.90
CA LEU A 505 24.45 11.67 12.68
C LEU A 505 25.83 11.50 13.33
N ARG A 506 26.53 12.59 13.65
CA ARG A 506 27.81 12.56 14.36
C ARG A 506 27.67 12.58 15.89
N GLY A 507 26.46 12.75 16.41
CA GLY A 507 26.23 12.99 17.84
C GLY A 507 26.79 14.34 18.32
N GLY A 508 26.91 15.32 17.43
CA GLY A 508 27.36 16.66 17.79
C GLY A 508 26.19 17.54 18.26
N PRO A 509 26.40 18.49 19.19
CA PRO A 509 25.40 19.51 19.48
C PRO A 509 25.11 20.32 18.20
N ILE A 510 23.82 20.53 17.91
CA ILE A 510 23.34 21.35 16.78
C ILE A 510 23.59 22.82 17.05
#